data_AF-A0A8T7BQD8-F1
#
_entry.id   AF-A0A8T7BQD8-F1
#
_cell.length_a   1.000
_cell.length_b   1.000
_cell.length_c   1.000
_cell.angle_alpha   90.00
_cell.angle_beta   90.00
_cell.angle_gamma   90.00
#
_symmetry.space_group_name_H-M   'P 1'
#
loop_
_entity.id
_entity.type
_entity.pdbx_description
1 polymer ?
#
loop_
_entity_poly.entity_id
_entity_poly.type
_entity_poly.pdbx_seq_one_letter_code
_entity_poly.pdbx_strand_id
1 'polypeptide(L)'
;METAITMNEQTLATSPVSQRFRGYLPVVIDVETAGFEPKTDALLEIAAITLDADEKGNWSINESITRHVEPFEGANLDKAALEFTGIDPEHPFRKEIAVPERKALTDIFKVVRGQMKQKDCKRAILVGHNAAFDIAFLNAAVERTNIKRNPFHPFST
;
A
#
# COMPACT_ATOMS: atom_id res chain seq x y z
N MET A 1 -4.51 -46.30 -35.05
CA MET A 1 -4.27 -45.97 -33.63
C MET A 1 -3.93 -44.50 -33.58
N GLU A 2 -4.96 -43.70 -33.39
CA GLU A 2 -4.91 -42.24 -33.36
C GLU A 2 -4.41 -41.85 -31.97
N THR A 3 -3.20 -41.31 -31.89
CA THR A 3 -2.65 -40.81 -30.62
C THR A 3 -3.06 -39.36 -30.47
N ALA A 4 -4.01 -39.13 -29.58
CA ALA A 4 -4.47 -37.81 -29.18
C ALA A 4 -3.28 -36.98 -28.66
N ILE A 5 -2.95 -35.91 -29.38
CA ILE A 5 -2.17 -34.80 -28.84
C ILE A 5 -3.18 -33.76 -28.37
N THR A 6 -3.56 -33.84 -27.10
CA THR A 6 -4.20 -32.73 -26.39
C THR A 6 -3.33 -32.34 -25.21
N MET A 7 -2.24 -31.64 -25.52
CA MET A 7 -1.56 -30.78 -24.56
C MET A 7 -2.35 -29.48 -24.52
N ASN A 8 -3.23 -29.34 -23.52
CA ASN A 8 -3.86 -28.07 -23.21
C ASN A 8 -2.81 -27.16 -22.53
N GLU A 9 -1.92 -26.57 -23.32
CA GLU A 9 -1.13 -25.42 -22.87
C GLU A 9 -2.05 -24.20 -22.86
N GLN A 10 -2.81 -24.05 -21.78
CA GLN A 10 -3.25 -22.73 -21.37
C GLN A 10 -1.98 -21.98 -20.95
N THR A 11 -1.28 -21.36 -21.91
CA THR A 11 -0.40 -20.23 -21.61
C THR A 11 -1.22 -19.28 -20.76
N LEU A 12 -0.92 -19.20 -19.46
CA LEU A 12 -1.51 -18.21 -18.56
C LEU A 12 -1.31 -16.86 -19.23
N ALA A 13 -2.38 -16.32 -19.82
CA ALA A 13 -2.33 -15.02 -20.47
C ALA A 13 -1.85 -14.03 -19.42
N THR A 14 -0.66 -13.48 -19.63
CA THR A 14 -0.02 -12.57 -18.70
C THR A 14 -0.93 -11.36 -18.51
N SER A 15 -1.28 -11.03 -17.26
CA SER A 15 -2.28 -10.00 -16.95
C SER A 15 -1.95 -8.65 -17.63
N PRO A 16 -2.95 -7.93 -18.19
CA PRO A 16 -2.74 -6.58 -18.74
C PRO A 16 -2.02 -5.63 -17.77
N VAL A 17 -2.29 -5.78 -16.46
CA VAL A 17 -1.64 -5.01 -15.40
C VAL A 17 -0.14 -5.27 -15.36
N SER A 18 0.27 -6.54 -15.29
CA SER A 18 1.70 -6.90 -15.25
C SER A 18 2.47 -6.48 -16.50
N GLN A 19 1.82 -6.48 -17.67
CA GLN A 19 2.45 -6.07 -18.92
C GLN A 19 2.66 -4.55 -18.98
N ARG A 20 1.75 -3.76 -18.39
CA ARG A 20 1.75 -2.29 -18.52
C ARG A 20 2.94 -1.60 -17.86
N PHE A 21 3.38 -2.10 -16.70
CA PHE A 21 4.42 -1.48 -15.87
C PHE A 21 5.58 -2.43 -15.58
N ARG A 22 5.98 -3.25 -16.56
CA ARG A 22 7.16 -4.16 -16.46
C ARG A 22 7.09 -5.10 -15.24
N GLY A 23 5.90 -5.57 -14.90
CA GLY A 23 5.65 -6.46 -13.77
C GLY A 23 5.44 -5.75 -12.44
N TYR A 24 5.29 -4.42 -12.41
CA TYR A 24 4.88 -3.68 -11.21
C TYR A 24 3.36 -3.58 -11.10
N LEU A 25 2.84 -3.85 -9.91
CA LEU A 25 1.46 -3.54 -9.55
C LEU A 25 1.38 -2.08 -9.07
N PRO A 26 0.66 -1.17 -9.76
CA PRO A 26 0.41 0.16 -9.22
C PRO A 26 -0.55 0.07 -8.02
N VAL A 27 -0.17 0.69 -6.91
CA VAL A 27 -1.02 0.80 -5.71
C VAL A 27 -1.01 2.26 -5.29
N VAL A 28 -2.20 2.88 -5.29
CA VAL A 28 -2.36 4.25 -4.80
C VAL A 28 -2.25 4.24 -3.29
N ILE A 29 -1.39 5.08 -2.74
CA ILE A 29 -1.20 5.26 -1.29
C ILE A 29 -1.33 6.73 -0.98
N ASP A 30 -1.97 6.99 0.15
CA ASP A 30 -2.06 8.30 0.78
C ASP A 30 -1.88 8.10 2.29
N VAL A 31 -1.16 9.02 2.93
CA VAL A 31 -0.92 8.99 4.38
C VAL A 31 -1.24 10.33 5.03
N GLU A 32 -1.86 10.26 6.20
CA GLU A 32 -2.01 11.40 7.10
C GLU A 32 -1.01 11.27 8.24
N THR A 33 -0.36 12.37 8.62
CA THR A 33 0.81 12.33 9.50
C THR A 33 0.80 13.51 10.48
N ALA A 34 1.55 13.39 11.57
CA ALA A 34 1.68 14.43 12.59
C ALA A 34 2.88 15.35 12.34
N GLY A 35 3.28 15.56 11.08
CA GLY A 35 4.38 16.42 10.68
C GLY A 35 4.95 16.06 9.30
N PHE A 36 6.19 16.44 9.01
CA PHE A 36 6.81 16.24 7.70
C PHE A 36 8.09 15.38 7.74
N GLU A 37 8.59 15.00 8.93
CA GLU A 37 9.78 14.17 9.11
C GLU A 37 9.38 12.71 9.39
N PRO A 38 9.54 11.79 8.41
CA PRO A 38 9.08 10.41 8.53
C PRO A 38 9.66 9.62 9.70
N LYS A 39 10.87 9.97 10.14
CA LYS A 39 11.56 9.25 11.23
C LYS A 39 11.07 9.65 12.61
N THR A 40 10.57 10.87 12.78
CA THR A 40 10.19 11.42 14.09
C THR A 40 8.69 11.64 14.23
N ASP A 41 8.00 11.97 13.15
CA ASP A 41 6.60 12.35 13.19
C ASP A 41 5.69 11.14 12.98
N ALA A 42 4.54 11.11 13.68
CA ALA A 42 3.65 9.96 13.65
C ALA A 42 3.00 9.76 12.28
N LEU A 43 2.92 8.50 11.82
CA LEU A 43 1.94 8.07 10.81
C LEU A 43 0.59 7.90 11.51
N LEU A 44 -0.45 8.61 11.07
CA LEU A 44 -1.75 8.63 11.72
C LEU A 44 -2.82 7.92 10.91
N GLU A 45 -2.78 7.96 9.58
CA GLU A 45 -3.67 7.18 8.72
C GLU A 45 -2.93 6.70 7.49
N ILE A 46 -3.34 5.55 6.95
CA ILE A 46 -2.86 5.05 5.67
C ILE A 46 -4.02 4.45 4.87
N ALA A 47 -4.15 4.89 3.64
CA ALA A 47 -5.04 4.31 2.65
C ALA A 47 -4.24 3.60 1.56
N ALA A 48 -4.74 2.46 1.08
CA ALA A 48 -4.21 1.80 -0.10
C ALA A 48 -5.33 1.36 -1.04
N ILE A 49 -5.17 1.69 -2.32
CA ILE A 49 -6.10 1.32 -3.38
C ILE A 49 -5.33 0.55 -4.46
N THR A 50 -5.75 -0.68 -4.71
CA THR A 50 -5.22 -1.47 -5.84
C THR A 50 -6.01 -1.16 -7.10
N LEU A 51 -5.33 -1.21 -8.24
CA LEU A 51 -5.94 -0.99 -9.54
C LEU A 51 -6.04 -2.30 -10.33
N ASP A 52 -6.97 -2.33 -11.26
CA ASP A 52 -7.10 -3.37 -12.27
C ASP A 52 -7.27 -2.76 -13.65
N ALA A 53 -7.01 -3.56 -14.68
CA ALA A 53 -7.20 -3.18 -16.07
C ALA A 53 -7.95 -4.28 -16.81
N ASP A 54 -8.99 -3.89 -17.55
CA ASP A 54 -9.70 -4.80 -18.44
C ASP A 54 -8.88 -5.13 -19.70
N GLU A 55 -9.37 -6.05 -20.54
CA GLU A 55 -8.73 -6.43 -21.80
C GLU A 55 -8.63 -5.28 -22.82
N LYS A 56 -9.42 -4.21 -22.65
CA LYS A 56 -9.39 -3.01 -23.48
C LYS A 56 -8.38 -1.98 -22.95
N GLY A 57 -7.74 -2.25 -21.82
CA GLY A 57 -6.79 -1.36 -21.16
C GLY A 57 -7.43 -0.23 -20.35
N ASN A 58 -8.73 -0.31 -20.03
CA ASN A 58 -9.38 0.64 -19.14
C ASN A 58 -9.03 0.31 -17.69
N TRP A 59 -8.59 1.31 -16.94
CA TRP A 59 -8.19 1.17 -15.55
C TRP A 59 -9.34 1.50 -14.60
N SER A 60 -9.46 0.71 -13.53
CA SER A 60 -10.45 0.91 -12.48
C SER A 60 -9.88 0.58 -11.10
N ILE A 61 -10.58 1.04 -10.07
CA ILE A 61 -10.33 0.64 -8.68
C ILE A 61 -10.74 -0.83 -8.51
N ASN A 62 -9.90 -1.60 -7.81
CA ASN A 62 -10.18 -2.99 -7.46
C ASN A 62 -10.50 -3.16 -5.97
N GLU A 63 -9.50 -3.04 -5.10
CA GLU A 63 -9.67 -3.15 -3.64
C GLU A 63 -9.18 -1.88 -2.96
N SER A 64 -9.95 -1.42 -1.97
CA SER A 64 -9.60 -0.29 -1.10
C SER A 64 -9.50 -0.75 0.34
N ILE A 65 -8.45 -0.30 1.04
CA ILE A 65 -8.26 -0.56 2.46
C ILE A 65 -7.70 0.69 3.13
N THR A 66 -8.23 1.02 4.31
CA THR A 66 -7.74 2.12 5.14
C THR A 66 -7.49 1.64 6.56
N ARG A 67 -6.56 2.30 7.24
CA ARG A 67 -6.27 2.07 8.65
C ARG A 67 -5.99 3.40 9.34
N HIS A 68 -6.66 3.62 10.47
CA HIS A 68 -6.20 4.57 11.47
C HIS A 68 -5.04 3.93 12.23
N VAL A 69 -4.00 4.72 12.47
CA VAL A 69 -2.73 4.25 13.02
C VAL A 69 -2.48 4.94 14.36
N GLU A 70 -2.12 4.16 15.36
CA GLU A 70 -1.66 4.68 16.65
C GLU A 70 -0.29 5.35 16.46
N PRO A 71 -0.06 6.55 17.04
CA PRO A 71 1.28 7.12 17.09
C PRO A 71 2.25 6.12 17.73
N PHE A 72 3.41 5.92 17.09
CA PHE A 72 4.44 5.05 17.67
C PHE A 72 5.01 5.66 18.96
N GLU A 73 5.60 4.83 19.82
CA GLU A 73 6.17 5.28 21.08
C GLU A 73 7.28 6.33 20.86
N GLY A 74 7.12 7.50 21.46
CA GLY A 74 8.06 8.62 21.31
C GLY A 74 7.90 9.44 20.03
N ALA A 75 6.83 9.22 19.25
CA ALA A 75 6.54 10.04 18.08
C ALA A 75 6.31 11.51 18.45
N ASN A 76 6.82 12.40 17.61
CA ASN A 76 6.46 13.81 17.63
C ASN A 76 5.04 14.00 17.06
N LEU A 77 4.29 14.89 17.70
CA LEU A 77 2.93 15.26 17.32
C LEU A 77 2.87 16.78 17.11
N ASP A 78 3.13 17.21 15.87
CA ASP A 78 3.09 18.62 15.52
C ASP A 78 1.65 19.17 15.54
N LYS A 79 1.44 20.25 16.28
CA LYS A 79 0.10 20.83 16.44
C LYS A 79 -0.47 21.36 15.12
N ALA A 80 0.36 21.96 14.27
CA ALA A 80 -0.10 22.52 13.01
C ALA A 80 -0.51 21.40 12.04
N ALA A 81 0.20 20.28 12.03
CA ALA A 81 -0.20 19.09 11.26
C ALA A 81 -1.52 18.48 11.76
N LEU A 82 -1.72 18.38 13.09
CA LEU A 82 -2.99 17.91 13.66
C LEU A 82 -4.15 18.86 13.36
N GLU A 83 -3.91 20.18 13.43
CA GLU A 83 -4.91 21.18 13.04
C GLU A 83 -5.25 21.12 11.54
N PHE A 84 -4.24 20.91 10.68
CA PHE A 84 -4.41 20.79 9.24
C PHE A 84 -5.22 19.56 8.84
N THR A 85 -4.88 18.40 9.40
CA THR A 85 -5.57 17.12 9.12
C THR A 85 -6.92 17.02 9.84
N GLY A 86 -7.11 17.76 10.94
CA GLY A 86 -8.25 17.63 11.83
C GLY A 86 -8.24 16.34 12.66
N ILE A 87 -7.12 15.60 12.67
CA ILE A 87 -6.99 14.36 13.44
C ILE A 87 -6.72 14.70 14.91
N ASP A 88 -7.56 14.17 15.79
CA ASP A 88 -7.30 14.08 17.23
C ASP A 88 -6.93 12.63 17.60
N PRO A 89 -5.64 12.32 17.84
CA PRO A 89 -5.20 10.99 18.26
C PRO A 89 -5.85 10.51 19.56
N GLU A 90 -6.28 11.43 20.43
CA GLU A 90 -6.86 11.14 21.74
C GLU A 90 -8.36 10.90 21.69
N HIS A 91 -9.00 11.15 20.55
CA HIS A 91 -10.44 11.01 20.37
C HIS A 91 -10.91 9.58 20.72
N PRO A 92 -11.91 9.38 21.60
CA PRO A 92 -12.31 8.06 22.08
C PRO A 92 -12.65 7.07 20.95
N PHE A 93 -13.48 7.49 19.98
CA PHE A 93 -13.81 6.62 18.84
C PHE A 93 -12.62 6.29 17.93
N ARG A 94 -11.59 7.15 17.88
CA ARG A 94 -10.38 6.87 17.12
C ARG A 94 -9.56 5.80 17.82
N LYS A 95 -9.42 5.87 19.15
CA LYS A 95 -8.71 4.85 19.94
C LYS A 95 -9.32 3.45 19.81
N GLU A 96 -10.62 3.34 19.59
CA GLU A 96 -11.29 2.05 19.37
C GLU A 96 -10.98 1.41 18.00
N ILE A 97 -10.61 2.21 16.99
CA ILE A 97 -10.40 1.73 15.61
C ILE A 97 -8.95 1.85 15.12
N ALA A 98 -8.14 2.70 15.77
CA ALA A 98 -6.73 2.82 15.48
C ALA A 98 -6.01 1.53 15.86
N VAL A 99 -5.00 1.19 15.08
CA VAL A 99 -4.19 -0.01 15.30
C VAL A 99 -2.71 0.33 15.31
N PRO A 100 -1.86 -0.48 15.96
CA PRO A 100 -0.42 -0.30 15.88
C PRO A 100 0.10 -0.33 14.43
N GLU A 101 1.14 0.44 14.12
CA GLU A 101 1.75 0.53 12.78
C GLU A 101 1.95 -0.84 12.13
N ARG A 102 2.49 -1.80 12.90
CA ARG A 102 2.77 -3.15 12.42
C ARG A 102 1.52 -3.86 11.91
N LYS A 103 0.38 -3.70 12.61
CA LYS A 103 -0.89 -4.29 12.21
C LYS A 103 -1.42 -3.59 10.96
N ALA A 104 -1.41 -2.26 10.92
CA ALA A 104 -1.83 -1.50 9.75
C ALA A 104 -1.08 -1.94 8.48
N LEU A 105 0.26 -1.94 8.54
CA LEU A 105 1.10 -2.34 7.42
C LEU A 105 0.92 -3.81 7.03
N THR A 106 0.73 -4.71 8.00
CA THR A 106 0.48 -6.13 7.71
C THR A 106 -0.84 -6.31 6.95
N ASP A 107 -1.89 -5.60 7.35
CA ASP A 107 -3.20 -5.65 6.70
C ASP A 107 -3.11 -5.09 5.26
N ILE A 108 -2.49 -3.91 5.06
CA ILE A 108 -2.24 -3.33 3.72
C ILE A 108 -1.43 -4.29 2.84
N PHE A 109 -0.31 -4.80 3.35
CA PHE A 109 0.57 -5.68 2.56
C PHE A 109 -0.08 -7.03 2.23
N LYS A 110 -1.07 -7.47 3.01
CA LYS A 110 -1.84 -8.68 2.69
C LYS A 110 -2.69 -8.46 1.43
N VAL A 111 -3.41 -7.33 1.34
CA VAL A 111 -4.19 -6.95 0.15
C VAL A 111 -3.27 -6.81 -1.06
N VAL A 112 -2.19 -6.03 -0.93
CA VAL A 112 -1.23 -5.79 -2.03
C VAL A 112 -0.62 -7.09 -2.54
N ARG A 113 -0.14 -7.99 -1.66
CA ARG A 113 0.41 -9.29 -2.09
C ARG A 113 -0.64 -10.20 -2.72
N GLY A 114 -1.87 -10.15 -2.22
CA GLY A 114 -3.00 -10.86 -2.81
C GLY A 114 -3.19 -10.45 -4.27
N GLN A 115 -3.27 -9.14 -4.54
CA GLN A 115 -3.44 -8.61 -5.89
C GLN A 115 -2.21 -8.88 -6.77
N MET A 116 -0.99 -8.73 -6.23
CA MET A 116 0.23 -9.05 -6.97
C MET A 116 0.23 -10.49 -7.48
N LYS A 117 -0.20 -11.44 -6.63
CA LYS A 117 -0.32 -12.85 -7.02
C LYS A 117 -1.38 -13.06 -8.09
N GLN A 118 -2.54 -12.41 -7.97
CA GLN A 118 -3.63 -12.52 -8.94
C GLN A 118 -3.26 -11.94 -10.31
N LYS A 119 -2.45 -10.88 -10.34
CA LYS A 119 -2.08 -10.15 -11.55
C LYS A 119 -0.69 -10.48 -12.07
N ASP A 120 -0.03 -11.52 -11.56
CA ASP A 120 1.32 -11.93 -11.94
C ASP A 120 2.36 -10.78 -11.89
N CYS A 121 2.24 -9.93 -10.87
CA CYS A 121 3.16 -8.82 -10.63
C CYS A 121 4.25 -9.23 -9.63
N LYS A 122 5.50 -8.81 -9.90
CA LYS A 122 6.67 -9.18 -9.11
C LYS A 122 6.86 -8.29 -7.88
N ARG A 123 6.43 -7.03 -7.96
CA ARG A 123 6.54 -6.04 -6.89
C ARG A 123 5.44 -4.98 -7.04
N ALA A 124 5.09 -4.28 -5.97
CA ALA A 124 4.22 -3.12 -6.04
C ALA A 124 5.03 -1.84 -6.27
N ILE A 125 4.44 -0.87 -6.98
CA ILE A 125 4.95 0.50 -7.10
C ILE A 125 3.91 1.45 -6.49
N LEU A 126 4.36 2.32 -5.60
CA LEU A 126 3.51 3.30 -4.94
C LEU A 126 3.13 4.39 -5.93
N VAL A 127 1.85 4.73 -6.00
CA VAL A 127 1.32 5.88 -6.74
C VAL A 127 0.73 6.85 -5.72
N GLY A 128 1.07 8.13 -5.80
CA GLY A 128 0.60 9.14 -4.85
C GLY A 128 0.83 10.54 -5.41
N HIS A 129 0.12 11.53 -4.87
CA HIS A 129 0.38 12.93 -5.21
C HIS A 129 1.53 13.43 -4.34
N ASN A 130 2.69 13.72 -4.96
CA ASN A 130 3.96 13.85 -4.24
C ASN A 130 4.40 12.54 -3.57
N ALA A 131 4.32 11.42 -4.30
CA ALA A 131 4.60 10.05 -3.84
C ALA A 131 5.88 9.85 -3.01
N ALA A 132 6.89 10.73 -3.15
CA ALA A 132 8.08 10.75 -2.32
C ALA A 132 7.79 10.95 -0.83
N PHE A 133 6.75 11.71 -0.48
CA PHE A 133 6.28 11.93 0.89
C PHE A 133 5.70 10.63 1.48
N ASP A 134 4.70 10.05 0.82
CA ASP A 134 4.00 8.85 1.29
C ASP A 134 4.95 7.67 1.44
N ILE A 135 5.83 7.47 0.45
CA ILE A 135 6.77 6.35 0.48
C ILE A 135 7.82 6.50 1.58
N ALA A 136 8.18 7.75 1.95
CA ALA A 136 9.13 7.98 3.02
C ALA A 136 8.53 7.62 4.39
N PHE A 137 7.28 8.01 4.66
CA PHE A 137 6.54 7.59 5.86
C PHE A 137 6.28 6.08 5.90
N LEU A 138 5.87 5.48 4.78
CA LEU A 138 5.70 4.03 4.67
C LEU A 138 7.01 3.29 4.99
N ASN A 139 8.13 3.71 4.42
CA ASN A 139 9.43 3.07 4.64
C ASN A 139 9.91 3.24 6.10
N ALA A 140 9.74 4.43 6.69
CA ALA A 140 10.08 4.66 8.09
C ALA A 140 9.26 3.77 9.05
N ALA A 141 7.96 3.63 8.80
CA ALA A 141 7.11 2.73 9.56
C ALA A 141 7.50 1.25 9.36
N VAL A 142 7.89 0.85 8.15
CA VAL A 142 8.44 -0.50 7.89
C VAL A 142 9.73 -0.76 8.67
N GLU A 143 10.63 0.23 8.75
CA GLU A 143 11.88 0.16 9.50
C GLU A 143 11.59 0.01 11.01
N ARG A 144 10.77 0.89 11.59
CA ARG A 144 10.35 0.83 13.01
C ARG A 144 9.72 -0.51 13.38
N THR A 145 8.88 -1.06 12.51
CA THR A 145 8.13 -2.31 12.77
C THR A 145 8.89 -3.59 12.42
N ASN A 146 10.10 -3.46 11.84
CA ASN A 146 10.96 -4.54 11.40
C ASN A 146 10.24 -5.56 10.48
N ILE A 147 9.39 -5.06 9.57
CA ILE A 147 8.68 -5.90 8.61
C ILE A 147 9.64 -6.28 7.47
N LYS A 148 10.04 -7.55 7.43
CA LYS A 148 11.03 -8.05 6.46
C LYS A 148 10.53 -8.10 5.01
N ARG A 149 9.23 -8.32 4.80
CA ARG A 149 8.65 -8.62 3.48
C ARG A 149 7.86 -7.43 2.93
N ASN A 150 8.46 -6.25 2.79
CA ASN A 150 7.78 -5.11 2.16
C ASN A 150 7.51 -5.39 0.65
N PRO A 151 6.24 -5.41 0.18
CA PRO A 151 5.91 -5.67 -1.22
C PRO A 151 6.25 -4.50 -2.16
N PHE A 152 6.48 -3.30 -1.64
CA PHE A 152 6.75 -2.11 -2.44
C PHE A 152 8.19 -2.03 -2.91
N HIS A 153 8.38 -1.43 -4.09
CA HIS A 153 9.68 -0.94 -4.55
C HIS A 153 10.20 0.14 -3.57
N PRO A 154 11.50 0.20 -3.25
CA PRO A 154 12.02 1.12 -2.21
C PRO A 154 11.88 2.61 -2.55
N PHE A 155 11.63 2.95 -3.81
CA PHE A 155 11.42 4.33 -4.27
C PHE A 155 10.22 4.41 -5.22
N SER A 156 9.60 5.59 -5.24
CA SER A 156 8.65 6.09 -6.22
C SER A 156 8.93 7.58 -6.42
N THR A 157 8.84 8.08 -7.64
CA THR A 157 9.23 9.45 -8.04
C THR A 157 8.20 10.05 -8.96
#